data_AF-A0A7X1TLK2-F1
#
_entry.id   AF-A0A7X1TLK2-F1
#
_cell.length_a   1.000
_cell.length_b   1.000
_cell.length_c   1.000
_cell.angle_alpha   90.00
_cell.angle_beta   90.00
_cell.angle_gamma   90.00
#
_symmetry.space_group_name_H-M   'P 1'
#
loop_
_entity.id
_entity.type
_entity.pdbx_description
1 polymer ?
#
loop_
_entity_poly.entity_id
_entity_poly.type
_entity_poly.pdbx_seq_one_letter_code
_entity_poly.pdbx_strand_id
1 'polypeptide(L)'
;MDLQTELDDLHRADRHVALMRRCAWRQAQIVERLREQGRDTALAERLLATMQDTVTVACEHRALMAGLVTWFQQQRSRTVAALQAPR
;
A
#
# COMPACT_ATOMS: atom_id res chain seq x y z
N MET A 1 -0.74 -17.82 -12.78
CA MET A 1 0.00 -16.67 -12.24
C MET A 1 1.40 -17.12 -11.89
N ASP A 2 2.39 -16.32 -12.25
CA ASP A 2 3.79 -16.51 -11.87
C ASP A 2 4.11 -15.62 -10.67
N LEU A 3 4.95 -16.12 -9.76
CA LEU A 3 5.49 -15.37 -8.62
C LEU A 3 6.11 -14.03 -9.04
N GLN A 4 6.72 -13.96 -10.22
CA GLN A 4 7.30 -12.71 -10.70
C GLN A 4 6.23 -11.62 -10.93
N THR A 5 5.06 -11.99 -11.48
CA THR A 5 3.95 -11.05 -11.67
C THR A 5 3.44 -10.51 -10.34
N GLU A 6 3.27 -11.39 -9.34
CA GLU A 6 2.80 -10.99 -8.01
C GLU A 6 3.81 -10.07 -7.30
N LEU A 7 5.11 -10.31 -7.47
CA LEU A 7 6.16 -9.43 -6.96
C LEU A 7 6.12 -8.05 -7.62
N ASP A 8 5.93 -8.00 -8.93
CA ASP A 8 5.84 -6.73 -9.67
C ASP A 8 4.62 -5.91 -9.24
N ASP A 9 3.48 -6.59 -9.04
CA ASP A 9 2.25 -5.96 -8.58
C ASP A 9 2.37 -5.49 -7.12
N LEU A 10 3.03 -6.25 -6.24
CA LEU A 10 3.35 -5.81 -4.88
C LEU A 10 4.26 -4.57 -4.89
N HIS A 11 5.28 -4.53 -5.73
CA HIS A 11 6.13 -3.35 -5.88
C HIS A 11 5.36 -2.13 -6.40
N ARG A 12 4.38 -2.32 -7.29
CA ARG A 12 3.48 -1.24 -7.73
C ARG A 12 2.65 -0.71 -6.57
N ALA A 13 2.05 -1.60 -5.78
CA ALA A 13 1.27 -1.24 -4.61
C ALA A 13 2.12 -0.44 -3.60
N ASP A 14 3.36 -0.86 -3.34
CA ASP A 14 4.30 -0.16 -2.46
C ASP A 14 4.56 1.28 -2.93
N ARG A 15 4.79 1.47 -4.23
CA ARG A 15 4.99 2.81 -4.81
C ARG A 15 3.74 3.68 -4.69
N HIS A 16 2.55 3.12 -4.91
CA HIS A 16 1.29 3.85 -4.79
C HIS A 16 1.03 4.27 -3.34
N VAL A 17 1.20 3.36 -2.38
CA VAL A 17 1.06 3.67 -0.94
C VAL A 17 2.02 4.78 -0.52
N ALA A 18 3.29 4.71 -0.96
CA ALA A 18 4.27 5.74 -0.66
C ALA A 18 3.88 7.11 -1.26
N LEU A 19 3.37 7.13 -2.50
CA LEU A 19 2.89 8.36 -3.14
C LEU A 19 1.70 8.96 -2.38
N MET A 20 0.69 8.15 -2.06
CA MET A 20 -0.52 8.61 -1.35
C MET A 20 -0.18 9.17 0.03
N ARG A 21 0.71 8.51 0.78
CA ARG A 21 1.22 9.01 2.08
C ARG A 21 1.89 10.38 1.94
N ARG A 22 2.76 10.56 0.94
CA ARG A 22 3.40 11.86 0.67
C ARG A 22 2.39 12.94 0.28
N CYS A 23 1.34 12.60 -0.44
CA CYS A 23 0.29 13.55 -0.81
C CYS A 23 -0.55 13.94 0.40
N ALA A 24 -1.00 12.98 1.22
CA ALA A 24 -1.74 13.26 2.45
C ALA A 24 -0.94 14.12 3.42
N TRP A 25 0.35 13.83 3.60
CA TRP A 25 1.24 14.64 4.44
C TRP A 25 1.35 16.09 3.94
N ARG A 26 1.56 16.28 2.62
CA ARG A 26 1.60 17.64 2.04
C ARG A 26 0.28 18.37 2.21
N GLN A 27 -0.85 17.69 2.03
CA GLN A 27 -2.16 18.29 2.21
C GLN A 27 -2.41 18.69 3.67
N ALA A 28 -1.96 17.89 4.64
CA ALA A 28 -2.02 18.25 6.05
C ALA A 28 -1.27 19.56 6.35
N GLN A 29 -0.08 19.75 5.77
CA GLN A 29 0.66 21.00 5.93
C GLN A 29 -0.02 22.21 5.29
N ILE A 30 -0.75 22.01 4.19
CA ILE A 30 -1.55 23.07 3.56
C ILE A 30 -2.73 23.43 4.45
N VAL A 31 -3.46 22.43 4.96
CA VAL A 31 -4.59 22.63 5.88
C VAL A 31 -4.16 23.41 7.12
N GLU A 32 -3.02 23.05 7.73
CA GLU A 32 -2.52 23.76 8.92
C GLU A 32 -2.23 25.23 8.62
N ARG A 33 -1.56 25.51 7.50
CA ARG A 33 -1.26 26.88 7.08
C ARG A 33 -2.53 27.70 6.81
N LEU A 34 -3.57 27.08 6.24
CA LEU A 34 -4.85 27.74 6.03
C LEU A 34 -5.54 28.06 7.37
N ARG A 35 -5.43 27.15 8.35
CA ARG A 35 -5.93 27.35 9.71
C ARG A 35 -5.21 28.49 10.41
N GLU A 36 -3.88 28.55 10.33
CA GLU A 36 -3.07 29.65 10.87
C GLU A 36 -3.45 31.01 10.28
N GLN A 37 -3.93 31.03 9.03
CA GLN A 37 -4.41 32.24 8.36
C GLN A 37 -5.87 32.59 8.70
N GLY A 38 -6.53 31.85 9.59
CA GLY A 38 -7.94 32.04 9.94
C GLY A 38 -8.91 31.75 8.79
N ARG A 39 -8.49 30.94 7.80
CA ARG A 39 -9.36 30.54 6.68
C ARG A 39 -10.32 29.45 7.14
N ASP A 40 -11.47 29.37 6.48
CA ASP A 40 -12.34 28.20 6.60
C ASP A 40 -11.66 26.98 5.95
N THR A 41 -11.35 25.97 6.77
CA THR A 41 -10.66 24.74 6.38
C THR A 41 -11.58 23.53 6.29
N ALA A 42 -12.89 23.67 6.52
CA ALA A 42 -13.78 22.51 6.68
C ALA A 42 -13.75 21.55 5.48
N LEU A 43 -13.74 22.08 4.25
CA LEU A 43 -13.64 21.26 3.04
C LEU A 43 -12.26 20.59 2.91
N ALA A 44 -11.19 21.31 3.23
CA ALA A 44 -9.83 20.81 3.12
C ALA A 44 -9.54 19.72 4.17
N GLU A 45 -10.12 19.83 5.36
CA GLU A 45 -10.08 18.81 6.42
C GLU A 45 -10.85 17.55 6.02
N ARG A 46 -12.04 17.70 5.42
CA ARG A 46 -12.79 16.55 4.87
C ARG A 46 -12.01 15.82 3.78
N LEU A 47 -11.39 16.56 2.87
CA LEU A 47 -10.53 15.98 1.83
C LEU A 47 -9.36 15.22 2.48
N LEU A 48 -8.69 15.82 3.47
CA LEU A 48 -7.58 15.18 4.16
C LEU A 48 -7.99 13.87 4.84
N ALA A 49 -9.16 13.85 5.49
CA ALA A 49 -9.70 12.63 6.09
C ALA A 49 -9.92 11.54 5.03
N THR A 50 -10.57 11.87 3.90
CA THR A 50 -10.75 10.91 2.78
C THR A 50 -9.42 10.40 2.24
N MET A 51 -8.39 11.26 2.13
CA MET A 51 -7.06 10.83 1.70
C MET A 51 -6.41 9.87 2.71
N GLN A 52 -6.59 10.11 4.01
CA GLN A 52 -6.10 9.23 5.07
C GLN A 52 -6.80 7.87 5.03
N ASP A 53 -8.13 7.84 4.88
CA ASP A 53 -8.89 6.60 4.72
C ASP A 53 -8.44 5.82 3.49
N THR A 54 -8.22 6.53 2.37
CA THR A 54 -7.73 5.92 1.13
C THR A 54 -6.33 5.32 1.33
N VAL A 55 -5.44 5.99 2.07
CA VAL A 55 -4.12 5.44 2.42
C VAL A 55 -4.27 4.17 3.26
N THR A 56 -5.20 4.13 4.22
CA THR A 56 -5.47 2.94 5.04
C THR A 56 -5.90 1.77 4.18
N VAL A 57 -6.92 1.95 3.33
CA VAL A 57 -7.41 0.91 2.41
C VAL A 57 -6.30 0.44 1.46
N ALA A 58 -5.46 1.34 0.97
CA ALA A 58 -4.33 0.96 0.12
C ALA A 58 -3.26 0.14 0.88
N CYS A 59 -3.04 0.41 2.16
CA CYS A 59 -2.15 -0.40 3.00
C CYS A 59 -2.72 -1.80 3.23
N GLU A 60 -4.03 -1.92 3.45
CA GLU A 60 -4.72 -3.21 3.58
C GLU A 60 -4.63 -4.02 2.28
N HIS A 61 -4.91 -3.39 1.14
CA HIS A 61 -4.76 -4.02 -0.17
C HIS A 61 -3.32 -4.53 -0.39
N ARG A 62 -2.31 -3.72 -0.06
CA ARG A 62 -0.90 -4.12 -0.12
C ARG A 62 -0.60 -5.33 0.77
N ALA A 63 -1.19 -5.39 1.97
CA ALA A 63 -1.01 -6.53 2.88
C ALA A 63 -1.58 -7.84 2.30
N LEU A 64 -2.73 -7.77 1.59
CA LEU A 64 -3.29 -8.92 0.89
C LEU A 64 -2.34 -9.44 -0.21
N MET A 65 -1.75 -8.53 -1.00
CA MET A 65 -0.79 -8.90 -2.05
C MET A 65 0.48 -9.52 -1.47
N ALA A 66 0.99 -8.99 -0.36
CA ALA A 66 2.15 -9.57 0.33
C ALA A 66 1.85 -10.99 0.85
N GLY A 67 0.63 -11.22 1.33
CA GLY A 67 0.15 -12.56 1.71
C GLY A 67 0.15 -13.53 0.53
N LEU A 68 -0.31 -13.07 -0.64
CA LEU A 68 -0.35 -13.87 -1.87
C LEU A 68 1.06 -14.25 -2.36
N VAL A 69 2.00 -13.29 -2.39
CA VAL A 69 3.41 -13.54 -2.71
C VAL A 69 4.01 -14.59 -1.77
N THR A 70 3.77 -14.44 -0.46
CA THR A 70 4.28 -15.37 0.56
C THR A 70 3.75 -16.78 0.33
N TRP A 71 2.46 -16.92 0.02
CA TRP A 71 1.84 -18.20 -0.29
C TRP A 71 2.49 -18.86 -1.53
N PHE A 72 2.68 -18.11 -2.61
CA PHE A 72 3.34 -18.62 -3.82
C PHE A 72 4.79 -19.08 -3.57
N GLN A 73 5.55 -18.32 -2.77
CA GLN A 73 6.92 -18.68 -2.41
C GLN A 73 6.98 -20.00 -1.61
N GLN A 74 6.05 -20.19 -0.67
CA GLN A 74 5.95 -21.44 0.09
C GLN A 74 5.57 -22.62 -0.80
N GLN A 75 4.59 -22.43 -1.70
CA GLN A 75 4.17 -23.48 -2.62
C GLN A 75 5.31 -23.91 -3.54
N ARG A 76 6.02 -22.96 -4.15
CA ARG A 76 7.18 -23.23 -5.02
C ARG A 76 8.30 -23.95 -4.26
N SER A 77 8.59 -23.55 -3.04
CA SER A 77 9.60 -24.20 -2.19
C SER A 77 9.23 -25.66 -1.87
N ARG A 78 7.95 -25.94 -1.59
CA ARG A 78 7.45 -27.31 -1.37
C ARG A 78 7.56 -28.16 -2.62
N THR A 79 7.23 -27.62 -3.80
CA THR A 79 7.37 -28.35 -5.07
C THR A 79 8.82 -28.70 -5.37
N VAL A 80 9.75 -27.76 -5.17
CA VAL A 80 11.19 -28.01 -5.36
C VAL A 80 11.70 -29.07 -4.38
N ALA A 81 11.31 -28.99 -3.11
CA ALA A 81 11.70 -29.99 -2.09
C ALA A 81 11.15 -31.38 -2.43
N ALA A 82 9.90 -31.49 -2.91
CA ALA A 82 9.29 -32.76 -3.31
C ALA A 82 9.99 -33.40 -4.53
N LEU A 83 10.52 -32.59 -5.44
CA LEU A 83 11.29 -33.07 -6.61
C LEU A 83 12.72 -33.53 -6.26
N GLN A 84 13.25 -33.08 -5.12
CA GLN A 84 14.60 -33.40 -4.64
C GLN A 84 14.63 -34.51 -3.59
N ALA A 85 13.47 -35.01 -3.14
CA ALA A 85 13.40 -36.10 -2.17
C ALA A 85 13.91 -37.42 -2.81
N PRO A 86 14.89 -38.10 -2.20
CA PRO A 86 15.32 -39.42 -2.68
C PRO A 86 14.16 -40.42 -2.55
N ARG A 87 13.98 -41.25 -3.58
CA ARG A 87 13.03 -42.37 -3.59
C ARG A 87 13.37 -43.42 -2.56
#